data_AF-A0A453KU88-F1
#
_entry.id   AF-A0A453KU88-F1
#
_cell.length_a   1.000
_cell.length_b   1.000
_cell.length_c   1.000
_cell.angle_alpha   90.00
_cell.angle_beta   90.00
_cell.angle_gamma   90.00
#
_symmetry.space_group_name_H-M   'P 1'
#
loop_
_entity.id
_entity.type
_entity.pdbx_description
1 polymer ?
#
loop_
_entity_poly.entity_id
_entity_poly.type
_entity_poly.pdbx_seq_one_letter_code
_entity_poly.pdbx_strand_id
1 'polypeptide(L)'
;GDWKDLEFKDYNYGAQGQPIAIGYSQPLLEVREAIQNIFLEMGFSEMPTNMYVESSFWNFDALFQPQQHPARDSHDTFFLKAPATTTQLPDDYLEKVKQVHQSGGHGSKGYGYDWKRDEAEKNLLRTHTTAVSTRMLYKLAQEKTFAPKRYYSIDRVFRNEAVDRTHLAEFHQIEGLICDYGLTLGDLIGVLEDFFSRLGMSKLRFKPAYNPYTEPSMEIFRSEQV
;
A
#
# COMPACT_ATOMS: atom_id res chain seq x y z
N GLY A 1 -43.89 -55.37 -7.76
CA GLY A 1 -43.70 -54.52 -8.95
C GLY A 1 -44.50 -53.25 -8.80
N ASP A 2 -44.57 -52.74 -7.56
CA ASP A 2 -45.77 -52.07 -7.08
C ASP A 2 -45.77 -50.58 -7.43
N TRP A 3 -44.65 -50.10 -7.98
CA TRP A 3 -44.49 -48.78 -8.56
C TRP A 3 -45.16 -48.65 -9.95
N LYS A 4 -45.49 -49.76 -10.61
CA LYS A 4 -46.04 -49.74 -11.98
C LYS A 4 -47.48 -49.23 -12.05
N ASP A 5 -48.22 -49.33 -10.95
CA ASP A 5 -49.64 -48.95 -10.86
C ASP A 5 -49.85 -47.62 -10.09
N LEU A 6 -48.77 -46.90 -9.78
CA LEU A 6 -48.81 -45.62 -9.05
C LEU A 6 -48.65 -44.43 -10.01
N GLU A 7 -49.46 -43.39 -9.80
CA GLU A 7 -49.31 -42.10 -10.48
C GLU A 7 -48.38 -41.20 -9.66
N PHE A 8 -47.22 -40.86 -10.23
CA PHE A 8 -46.25 -39.96 -9.60
C PHE A 8 -46.46 -38.54 -10.10
N LYS A 9 -46.38 -37.57 -9.19
CA LYS A 9 -46.38 -36.16 -9.54
C LYS A 9 -45.14 -35.84 -10.37
N ASP A 10 -45.33 -35.14 -11.50
CA ASP A 10 -44.22 -34.65 -12.31
C ASP A 10 -43.27 -33.78 -11.48
N TYR A 11 -41.98 -34.09 -11.57
CA TYR A 11 -40.94 -33.29 -10.95
C TYR A 11 -40.77 -31.98 -11.73
N ASN A 12 -40.86 -30.85 -11.05
CA ASN A 12 -40.70 -29.55 -11.68
C ASN A 12 -39.21 -29.27 -11.98
N TYR A 13 -38.76 -29.60 -13.18
CA TYR A 13 -37.40 -29.29 -13.66
C TYR A 13 -37.13 -27.79 -13.89
N GLY A 14 -38.16 -26.95 -13.84
CA GLY A 14 -38.03 -25.49 -13.93
C GLY A 14 -37.78 -24.80 -12.58
N ALA A 15 -37.85 -25.53 -11.46
CA ALA A 15 -37.53 -24.99 -10.15
C ALA A 15 -36.03 -25.10 -9.84
N GLN A 16 -35.49 -24.11 -9.13
CA GLN A 16 -34.16 -24.24 -8.54
C GLN A 16 -34.15 -25.39 -7.53
N GLY A 17 -33.12 -26.23 -7.61
CA GLY A 17 -32.88 -27.27 -6.63
C GLY A 17 -32.57 -26.68 -5.25
N GLN A 18 -32.57 -27.55 -4.23
CA GLN A 18 -32.13 -27.13 -2.90
C GLN A 18 -30.65 -26.73 -2.96
N PRO A 19 -30.27 -25.55 -2.41
CA PRO A 19 -28.88 -25.13 -2.40
C PRO A 19 -28.06 -26.11 -1.55
N ILE A 20 -26.90 -26.49 -2.08
CA ILE A 20 -25.95 -27.34 -1.36
C ILE A 20 -25.13 -26.45 -0.43
N ALA A 21 -25.00 -26.84 0.84
CA ALA A 21 -24.12 -26.14 1.78
C ALA A 21 -22.65 -26.36 1.39
N ILE A 22 -21.98 -25.28 1.00
CA ILE A 22 -20.55 -25.26 0.65
C ILE A 22 -19.82 -24.18 1.46
N GLY A 23 -18.49 -24.27 1.50
CA GLY A 23 -17.66 -23.19 2.03
C GLY A 23 -17.67 -21.98 1.09
N TYR A 24 -17.63 -20.78 1.66
CA TYR A 24 -17.51 -19.53 0.90
C TYR A 24 -16.22 -18.82 1.31
N SER A 25 -15.46 -18.36 0.33
CA SER A 25 -14.34 -17.45 0.55
C SER A 25 -14.88 -16.03 0.69
N GLN A 26 -14.20 -15.22 1.50
CA GLN A 26 -14.57 -13.82 1.63
C GLN A 26 -14.14 -13.10 0.33
N PRO A 27 -15.03 -12.35 -0.36
CA PRO A 27 -14.75 -11.83 -1.70
C PRO A 27 -13.53 -10.88 -1.81
N LEU A 28 -13.23 -10.09 -0.77
CA LEU A 28 -12.04 -9.24 -0.73
C LEU A 28 -10.76 -10.09 -0.69
N LEU A 29 -10.78 -11.26 -0.03
CA LEU A 29 -9.65 -12.18 -0.03
C LEU A 29 -9.44 -12.83 -1.40
N GLU A 30 -10.51 -13.15 -2.13
CA GLU A 30 -10.40 -13.64 -3.51
C GLU A 30 -9.76 -12.60 -4.42
N VAL A 31 -10.18 -11.33 -4.31
CA VAL A 31 -9.57 -10.21 -5.06
C VAL A 31 -8.11 -10.01 -4.65
N ARG A 32 -7.81 -10.09 -3.35
CA ARG A 32 -6.42 -10.00 -2.85
C ARG A 32 -5.55 -11.09 -3.46
N GLU A 33 -6.03 -12.34 -3.50
CA GLU A 33 -5.31 -13.47 -4.08
C GLU A 33 -5.06 -13.28 -5.58
N ALA A 34 -6.08 -12.81 -6.32
CA ALA A 34 -5.92 -12.50 -7.74
C ALA A 34 -4.84 -11.42 -7.99
N ILE A 35 -4.82 -10.35 -7.20
CA ILE A 35 -3.82 -9.28 -7.31
C ILE A 35 -2.43 -9.78 -6.90
N GLN A 36 -2.36 -10.62 -5.86
CA GLN A 36 -1.12 -11.24 -5.43
C GLN A 36 -0.49 -12.06 -6.56
N ASN A 37 -1.30 -12.87 -7.24
CA ASN A 37 -0.84 -13.68 -8.38
C ASN A 37 -0.28 -12.81 -9.52
N ILE A 38 -0.91 -11.68 -9.83
CA ILE A 38 -0.41 -10.74 -10.84
C ILE A 38 0.99 -10.22 -10.49
N PHE A 39 1.22 -9.81 -9.24
CA PHE A 39 2.55 -9.37 -8.80
C PHE A 39 3.59 -10.48 -8.90
N LEU A 40 3.24 -11.70 -8.50
CA LEU A 40 4.13 -12.86 -8.58
C LEU A 40 4.50 -13.17 -10.04
N GLU A 41 3.53 -13.15 -10.96
CA GLU A 41 3.77 -13.35 -12.40
C GLU A 41 4.66 -12.25 -13.01
N MET A 42 4.58 -11.03 -12.49
CA MET A 42 5.44 -9.90 -12.90
C MET A 42 6.83 -9.92 -12.23
N GLY A 43 7.13 -10.95 -11.43
CA GLY A 43 8.41 -11.15 -10.77
C GLY A 43 8.64 -10.29 -9.52
N PHE A 44 7.57 -9.79 -8.89
CA PHE A 44 7.65 -9.07 -7.63
C PHE A 44 7.71 -10.04 -6.44
N SER A 45 8.47 -9.66 -5.41
CA SER A 45 8.56 -10.40 -4.15
C SER A 45 7.72 -9.72 -3.06
N GLU A 46 7.03 -10.51 -2.23
CA GLU A 46 6.17 -9.95 -1.16
C GLU A 46 7.00 -9.37 -0.02
N MET A 47 6.64 -8.17 0.43
CA MET A 47 7.25 -7.53 1.60
C MET A 47 6.60 -8.01 2.90
N PRO A 48 7.36 -8.16 4.00
CA PRO A 48 6.78 -8.47 5.30
C PRO A 48 6.07 -7.25 5.89
N THR A 49 4.74 -7.30 5.94
CA THR A 49 3.88 -6.21 6.44
C THR A 49 3.30 -6.46 7.83
N ASN A 50 3.81 -7.44 8.58
CA ASN A 50 3.31 -7.91 9.87
C ASN A 50 3.55 -6.93 11.05
N MET A 51 3.28 -5.64 10.81
CA MET A 51 3.49 -4.52 11.72
C MET A 51 2.43 -3.45 11.43
N TYR A 52 1.42 -3.36 12.30
CA TYR A 52 0.40 -2.31 12.22
C TYR A 52 0.83 -1.02 12.91
N VAL A 53 1.59 -1.16 14.01
CA VAL A 53 2.17 -0.04 14.73
C VAL A 53 3.47 0.35 14.07
N GLU A 54 3.58 1.60 13.66
CA GLU A 54 4.78 2.15 13.03
C GLU A 54 5.23 3.39 13.78
N SER A 55 6.54 3.69 13.78
CA SER A 55 7.01 4.97 14.31
C SER A 55 6.79 6.07 13.28
N SER A 56 6.52 7.28 13.74
CA SER A 56 6.36 8.46 12.87
C SER A 56 7.58 8.69 11.98
N PHE A 57 8.76 8.31 12.46
CA PHE A 57 9.98 8.28 11.66
C PHE A 57 9.83 7.46 10.37
N TRP A 58 9.44 6.18 10.46
CA TRP A 58 9.34 5.30 9.29
C TRP A 58 8.11 5.60 8.45
N ASN A 59 7.02 6.02 9.09
CA ASN A 59 5.77 6.33 8.41
C ASN A 59 5.82 7.69 7.70
N PHE A 60 6.62 8.66 8.15
CA PHE A 60 6.64 10.01 7.57
C PHE A 60 8.06 10.54 7.30
N ASP A 61 8.90 10.65 8.33
CA ASP A 61 10.17 11.40 8.21
C ASP A 61 11.15 10.76 7.21
N ALA A 62 11.27 9.43 7.22
CA ALA A 62 12.13 8.68 6.31
C ALA A 62 11.66 8.72 4.85
N LEU A 63 10.38 9.03 4.63
CA LEU A 63 9.81 9.33 3.31
C LEU A 63 10.03 10.77 2.87
N PHE A 64 10.79 11.57 3.63
CA PHE A 64 10.95 12.99 3.37
C PHE A 64 9.64 13.79 3.49
N GLN A 65 8.63 13.29 4.23
CA GLN A 65 7.42 14.06 4.52
C GLN A 65 7.65 14.98 5.74
N PRO A 66 7.43 16.30 5.61
CA PRO A 66 7.77 17.26 6.67
C PRO A 66 6.90 17.09 7.93
N GLN A 67 7.41 17.46 9.11
CA GLN A 67 6.71 17.30 10.39
C GLN A 67 5.45 18.16 10.53
N GLN A 68 5.41 19.31 9.84
CA GLN A 68 4.26 20.21 9.78
C GLN A 68 3.20 19.79 8.74
N HIS A 69 3.34 18.62 8.10
CA HIS A 69 2.40 18.16 7.10
C HIS A 69 1.02 17.84 7.73
N PRO A 70 -0.11 18.30 7.17
CA PRO A 70 -1.45 18.10 7.74
C PRO A 70 -1.78 16.63 8.04
N ALA A 71 -1.39 15.71 7.17
CA ALA A 71 -1.61 14.27 7.38
C ALA A 71 -0.98 13.70 8.68
N ARG A 72 -0.08 14.44 9.35
CA ARG A 72 0.50 14.06 10.65
C ARG A 72 -0.32 14.56 11.84
N ASP A 73 -1.42 15.29 11.61
CA ASP A 73 -2.32 15.73 12.65
C ASP A 73 -3.06 14.52 13.25
N SER A 74 -3.37 14.62 14.54
CA SER A 74 -4.27 13.71 15.25
C SER A 74 -5.65 13.56 14.60
N HIS A 75 -6.10 14.57 13.84
CA HIS A 75 -7.33 14.51 13.07
C HIS A 75 -7.26 13.55 11.88
N ASP A 76 -6.07 13.24 11.35
CA ASP A 76 -5.88 12.36 10.19
C ASP A 76 -5.20 11.03 10.55
N THR A 77 -4.47 10.99 11.66
CA THR A 77 -3.64 9.85 12.08
C THR A 77 -3.99 9.33 13.47
N PHE A 78 -4.11 8.01 13.60
CA PHE A 78 -4.27 7.34 14.90
C PHE A 78 -2.91 7.19 15.62
N PHE A 79 -2.60 8.12 16.51
CA PHE A 79 -1.46 8.00 17.41
C PHE A 79 -1.75 7.06 18.58
N LEU A 80 -0.73 6.32 19.03
CA LEU A 80 -0.87 5.42 20.15
C LEU A 80 -0.75 6.16 21.49
N LYS A 81 -1.59 5.75 22.44
CA LYS A 81 -1.43 6.12 23.87
C LYS A 81 -0.44 5.20 24.59
N ALA A 82 -0.39 3.93 24.23
CA ALA A 82 0.51 2.94 24.81
C ALA A 82 0.79 1.79 23.82
N PRO A 83 2.05 1.53 23.43
CA PRO A 83 3.24 2.35 23.67
C PRO A 83 3.20 3.66 22.84
N ALA A 84 3.30 4.83 23.50
CA ALA A 84 3.22 6.12 22.81
C ALA A 84 4.46 6.45 21.97
N THR A 85 5.63 5.95 22.36
CA THR A 85 6.89 6.19 21.65
C THR A 85 7.59 4.86 21.33
N THR A 86 8.35 4.86 20.24
CA THR A 86 9.23 3.74 19.88
C THR A 86 10.45 3.71 20.80
N THR A 87 10.98 2.51 21.05
CA THR A 87 12.19 2.31 21.85
C THR A 87 13.47 2.33 21.04
N GLN A 88 13.39 2.14 19.71
CA GLN A 88 14.56 1.98 18.84
C GLN A 88 14.33 2.65 17.48
N LEU A 89 15.31 3.46 17.08
CA LEU A 89 15.45 4.02 15.74
C LEU A 89 16.93 3.89 15.30
N PRO A 90 17.21 3.79 14.00
CA PRO A 90 18.59 3.78 13.52
C PRO A 90 19.18 5.20 13.62
N ASP A 91 19.84 5.52 14.75
CA ASP A 91 20.34 6.88 15.04
C ASP A 91 21.19 7.46 13.89
N ASP A 92 22.08 6.67 13.30
CA ASP A 92 22.92 7.11 12.17
C ASP A 92 22.11 7.55 10.93
N TYR A 93 20.98 6.89 10.68
CA TYR A 93 20.10 7.24 9.57
C TYR A 93 19.16 8.38 9.95
N LEU A 94 18.69 8.41 11.20
CA LEU A 94 17.88 9.48 11.74
C LEU A 94 18.60 10.83 11.65
N GLU A 95 19.88 10.90 12.01
CA GLU A 95 20.65 12.16 11.91
C GLU A 95 20.82 12.62 10.47
N LYS A 96 20.98 11.69 9.50
CA LYS A 96 21.00 12.03 8.07
C LYS A 96 19.64 12.57 7.61
N VAL A 97 18.55 11.92 8.00
CA VAL A 97 17.18 12.39 7.70
C VAL A 97 16.97 13.78 8.28
N LYS A 98 17.29 13.98 9.56
CA LYS A 98 17.24 15.28 10.22
C LYS A 98 18.00 16.36 9.44
N GLN A 99 19.26 16.10 9.09
CA GLN A 99 20.08 17.05 8.35
C GLN A 99 19.43 17.46 7.03
N VAL A 100 18.97 16.48 6.23
CA VAL A 100 18.38 16.74 4.91
C VAL A 100 17.03 17.46 5.04
N HIS A 101 16.22 17.14 6.05
CA HIS A 101 14.97 17.85 6.35
C HIS A 101 15.20 19.32 6.73
N GLN A 102 16.17 19.60 7.61
CA GLN A 102 16.38 20.95 8.13
C GLN A 102 17.14 21.83 7.13
N SER A 103 18.32 21.37 6.71
CA SER A 103 19.31 22.19 6.01
C SER A 103 19.56 21.76 4.56
N GLY A 104 18.90 20.70 4.11
CA GLY A 104 19.11 20.12 2.79
C GLY A 104 20.34 19.22 2.70
N GLY A 105 20.61 18.77 1.48
CA GLY A 105 21.59 17.74 1.17
C GLY A 105 21.23 17.05 -0.15
N HIS A 106 22.19 16.34 -0.75
CA HIS A 106 21.96 15.59 -2.00
C HIS A 106 21.37 16.43 -3.16
N GLY A 107 21.66 17.74 -3.20
CA GLY A 107 21.12 18.67 -4.20
C GLY A 107 19.79 19.34 -3.81
N SER A 108 19.14 18.89 -2.73
CA SER A 108 17.94 19.53 -2.16
C SER A 108 18.32 20.64 -1.17
N LYS A 109 17.46 21.66 -1.06
CA LYS A 109 17.55 22.72 -0.05
C LYS A 109 16.96 22.33 1.31
N GLY A 110 16.34 21.15 1.40
CA GLY A 110 15.56 20.76 2.57
C GLY A 110 14.29 21.60 2.70
N TYR A 111 13.67 21.53 3.88
CA TYR A 111 12.43 22.24 4.21
C TYR A 111 12.66 23.50 5.07
N GLY A 112 13.85 23.70 5.64
CA GLY A 112 14.18 24.92 6.38
C GLY A 112 13.43 25.09 7.71
N TYR A 113 13.16 23.99 8.43
CA TYR A 113 12.52 24.00 9.76
C TYR A 113 13.39 23.26 10.79
N ASP A 114 13.02 23.37 12.07
CA ASP A 114 13.66 22.63 13.17
C ASP A 114 13.00 21.24 13.30
N TRP A 115 13.75 20.18 12.98
CA TRP A 115 13.27 18.81 12.97
C TRP A 115 13.37 18.24 14.39
N LYS A 116 12.26 17.74 14.92
CA LYS A 116 12.15 17.29 16.31
C LYS A 116 12.18 15.78 16.39
N ARG A 117 13.11 15.24 17.18
CA ARG A 117 13.22 13.80 17.44
C ARG A 117 11.97 13.24 18.11
N ASP A 118 11.44 13.95 19.10
CA ASP A 118 10.23 13.55 19.83
C ASP A 118 9.03 13.34 18.91
N GLU A 119 8.91 14.09 17.81
CA GLU A 119 7.85 13.90 16.82
C GLU A 119 8.04 12.64 15.97
N ALA A 120 9.29 12.26 15.70
CA ALA A 120 9.64 11.06 14.95
C ALA A 120 9.50 9.78 15.78
N GLU A 121 9.64 9.89 17.10
CA GLU A 121 9.54 8.77 18.03
C GLU A 121 8.08 8.36 18.34
N LYS A 122 7.09 9.22 18.10
CA LYS A 122 5.67 8.91 18.32
C LYS A 122 5.25 7.68 17.51
N ASN A 123 4.63 6.70 18.17
CA ASN A 123 4.03 5.56 17.50
C ASN A 123 2.61 5.90 17.02
N LEU A 124 2.25 5.31 15.90
CA LEU A 124 0.94 5.43 15.25
C LEU A 124 0.52 4.09 14.65
N LEU A 125 -0.75 3.98 14.29
CA LEU A 125 -1.17 2.95 13.34
C LEU A 125 -0.81 3.41 11.93
N ARG A 126 -0.09 2.59 11.17
CA ARG A 126 0.43 2.97 9.85
C ARG A 126 -0.68 3.51 8.94
N THR A 127 -0.40 4.61 8.27
CA THR A 127 -1.37 5.31 7.41
C THR A 127 -1.35 4.83 5.96
N HIS A 128 -0.26 4.17 5.57
CA HIS A 128 -0.02 3.63 4.23
C HIS A 128 1.06 2.54 4.28
N THR A 129 1.06 1.61 3.31
CA THR A 129 2.08 0.55 3.19
C THR A 129 3.46 1.07 2.80
N THR A 130 3.55 2.33 2.37
CA THR A 130 4.81 2.97 1.96
C THR A 130 5.83 3.02 3.10
N ALA A 131 5.39 2.98 4.36
CA ALA A 131 6.29 2.82 5.49
C ALA A 131 7.08 1.49 5.45
N VAL A 132 6.43 0.41 4.99
CA VAL A 132 7.06 -0.90 4.80
C VAL A 132 8.08 -0.84 3.66
N SER A 133 7.71 -0.19 2.55
CA SER A 133 8.60 0.06 1.41
C SER A 133 9.86 0.80 1.84
N THR A 134 9.74 1.84 2.66
CA THR A 134 10.89 2.59 3.20
C THR A 134 11.81 1.71 4.03
N ARG A 135 11.26 0.86 4.89
CA ARG A 135 12.05 -0.11 5.68
C ARG A 135 12.77 -1.11 4.77
N MET A 136 12.13 -1.57 3.70
CA MET A 136 12.72 -2.50 2.74
C MET A 136 13.85 -1.83 1.93
N LEU A 137 13.64 -0.60 1.46
CA LEU A 137 14.66 0.19 0.77
C LEU A 137 15.85 0.51 1.68
N TYR A 138 15.60 0.86 2.95
CA TYR A 138 16.65 1.07 3.94
C TYR A 138 17.50 -0.19 4.15
N LYS A 139 16.86 -1.37 4.28
CA LYS A 139 17.55 -2.67 4.40
C LYS A 139 18.38 -2.99 3.15
N LEU A 140 17.81 -2.80 1.96
CA LEU A 140 18.51 -3.01 0.69
C LEU A 140 19.74 -2.10 0.58
N ALA A 141 19.65 -0.86 1.05
CA ALA A 141 20.77 0.08 1.08
C ALA A 141 21.89 -0.30 2.06
N GLN A 142 21.66 -1.23 3.00
CA GLN A 142 22.72 -1.76 3.87
C GLN A 142 23.48 -2.94 3.24
N GLU A 143 23.03 -3.46 2.10
CA GLU A 143 23.72 -4.55 1.42
C GLU A 143 25.07 -4.07 0.84
N LYS A 144 26.07 -4.96 0.84
CA LYS A 144 27.43 -4.63 0.33
C LYS A 144 27.44 -4.25 -1.14
N THR A 145 26.51 -4.80 -1.91
CA THR A 145 26.39 -4.59 -3.34
C THR A 145 24.92 -4.45 -3.65
N PHE A 146 24.56 -3.38 -4.35
CA PHE A 146 23.20 -3.20 -4.79
C PHE A 146 22.81 -4.28 -5.80
N ALA A 147 21.62 -4.85 -5.61
CA ALA A 147 20.98 -5.73 -6.56
C ALA A 147 19.59 -5.18 -6.88
N PRO A 148 19.17 -5.13 -8.15
CA PRO A 148 17.83 -4.71 -8.51
C PRO A 148 16.75 -5.57 -7.84
N LYS A 149 15.67 -4.94 -7.38
CA LYS A 149 14.57 -5.61 -6.68
C LYS A 149 13.22 -5.08 -7.13
N ARG A 150 12.23 -5.98 -7.11
CA ARG A 150 10.81 -5.68 -7.29
C ARG A 150 10.06 -6.18 -6.06
N TYR A 151 9.39 -5.30 -5.36
CA TYR A 151 8.67 -5.65 -4.13
C TYR A 151 7.20 -5.23 -4.21
N TYR A 152 6.32 -6.01 -3.61
CA TYR A 152 4.91 -5.66 -3.46
C TYR A 152 4.41 -5.94 -2.05
N SER A 153 3.31 -5.30 -1.68
CA SER A 153 2.58 -5.60 -0.45
C SER A 153 1.08 -5.37 -0.62
N ILE A 154 0.27 -6.17 0.05
CA ILE A 154 -1.17 -5.96 0.17
C ILE A 154 -1.54 -6.11 1.63
N ASP A 155 -1.82 -5.00 2.31
CA ASP A 155 -2.13 -5.06 3.74
C ASP A 155 -2.95 -3.88 4.24
N ARG A 156 -3.51 -4.03 5.44
CA ARG A 156 -4.41 -3.08 6.07
C ARG A 156 -3.68 -1.83 6.56
N VAL A 157 -4.26 -0.67 6.34
CA VAL A 157 -3.79 0.64 6.80
C VAL A 157 -4.92 1.36 7.51
N PHE A 158 -4.57 2.37 8.32
CA PHE A 158 -5.50 3.02 9.24
C PHE A 158 -5.45 4.53 9.04
N ARG A 159 -6.61 5.18 8.90
CA ARG A 159 -6.72 6.63 8.76
C ARG A 159 -7.84 7.14 9.65
N ASN A 160 -7.57 8.21 10.39
CA ASN A 160 -8.54 8.82 11.29
C ASN A 160 -9.50 9.75 10.54
N GLU A 161 -9.97 9.32 9.37
CA GLU A 161 -10.95 10.09 8.60
C GLU A 161 -12.34 9.87 9.20
N ALA A 162 -13.20 10.88 9.11
CA ALA A 162 -14.59 10.75 9.53
C ALA A 162 -15.25 9.60 8.76
N VAL A 163 -15.68 8.56 9.48
CA VAL A 163 -16.32 7.39 8.87
C VAL A 163 -17.61 7.85 8.18
N ASP A 164 -17.64 7.69 6.86
CA ASP A 164 -18.81 7.96 6.04
C ASP A 164 -19.19 6.69 5.26
N ARG A 165 -20.17 6.82 4.36
CA ARG A 165 -20.67 5.69 3.56
C ARG A 165 -19.60 5.07 2.63
N THR A 166 -18.51 5.77 2.38
CA THR A 166 -17.47 5.47 1.39
C THR A 166 -16.07 5.34 1.98
N HIS A 167 -15.82 5.91 3.15
CA HIS A 167 -14.51 5.93 3.81
C HIS A 167 -14.59 5.19 5.14
N LEU A 168 -13.84 4.09 5.22
CA LEU A 168 -13.64 3.33 6.45
C LEU A 168 -12.36 3.80 7.12
N ALA A 169 -12.34 3.74 8.46
CA ALA A 169 -11.14 4.05 9.26
C ALA A 169 -9.98 3.07 9.01
N GLU A 170 -10.26 1.90 8.41
CA GLU A 170 -9.27 0.94 7.96
C GLU A 170 -9.65 0.34 6.60
N PHE A 171 -8.65 0.14 5.74
CA PHE A 171 -8.82 -0.49 4.42
C PHE A 171 -7.51 -1.16 3.98
N HIS A 172 -7.55 -1.98 2.93
CA HIS A 172 -6.36 -2.63 2.40
C HIS A 172 -5.72 -1.75 1.31
N GLN A 173 -4.43 -1.45 1.47
CA GLN A 173 -3.63 -0.77 0.47
C GLN A 173 -2.76 -1.79 -0.26
N ILE A 174 -2.70 -1.64 -1.59
CA ILE A 174 -1.81 -2.39 -2.46
C ILE A 174 -0.68 -1.45 -2.89
N GLU A 175 0.55 -1.94 -2.83
CA GLU A 175 1.71 -1.16 -3.25
C GLU A 175 2.72 -2.06 -3.95
N GLY A 176 3.34 -1.52 -5.01
CA GLY A 176 4.44 -2.13 -5.73
C GLY A 176 5.56 -1.12 -5.92
N LEU A 177 6.81 -1.55 -5.77
CA LEU A 177 7.99 -0.73 -6.00
C LEU A 177 9.04 -1.53 -6.79
N ILE A 178 9.76 -0.83 -7.66
CA ILE A 178 10.91 -1.35 -8.39
C ILE A 178 12.10 -0.45 -8.06
N CYS A 179 13.22 -1.07 -7.71
CA CYS A 179 14.48 -0.38 -7.47
C CYS A 179 15.53 -0.97 -8.42
N ASP A 180 16.01 -0.15 -9.34
CA ASP A 180 16.99 -0.51 -10.36
C ASP A 180 17.76 0.75 -10.81
N TYR A 181 18.80 0.56 -11.63
CA TYR A 181 19.60 1.63 -12.21
C TYR A 181 18.88 2.30 -13.38
N GLY A 182 18.86 3.64 -13.39
CA GLY A 182 18.44 4.41 -14.56
C GLY A 182 16.95 4.29 -14.91
N LEU A 183 16.11 3.92 -13.95
CA LEU A 183 14.66 3.91 -14.13
C LEU A 183 14.14 5.29 -14.53
N THR A 184 13.24 5.29 -15.50
CA THR A 184 12.60 6.49 -16.04
C THR A 184 11.09 6.47 -15.79
N LEU A 185 10.44 7.60 -16.08
CA LEU A 185 8.99 7.67 -16.06
C LEU A 185 8.33 6.71 -17.06
N GLY A 186 9.00 6.43 -18.19
CA GLY A 186 8.53 5.47 -19.19
C GLY A 186 8.49 4.04 -18.66
N ASP A 187 9.46 3.67 -17.82
CA ASP A 187 9.48 2.35 -17.17
C ASP A 187 8.32 2.20 -16.18
N LEU A 188 8.05 3.26 -15.40
CA LEU A 188 6.88 3.28 -14.50
C LEU A 188 5.57 3.12 -15.29
N ILE A 189 5.40 3.86 -16.39
CA ILE A 189 4.22 3.75 -17.25
C ILE A 189 4.08 2.33 -17.81
N GLY A 190 5.15 1.74 -18.34
CA GLY A 190 5.12 0.39 -18.91
C GLY A 190 4.76 -0.69 -17.89
N VAL A 191 5.29 -0.58 -16.66
CA VAL A 191 4.93 -1.49 -15.55
C VAL A 191 3.47 -1.36 -15.16
N LEU A 192 2.95 -0.14 -15.10
CA LEU A 192 1.55 0.12 -14.79
C LEU A 192 0.63 -0.42 -15.91
N GLU A 193 0.98 -0.21 -17.17
CA GLU A 193 0.23 -0.76 -18.31
C GLU A 193 0.19 -2.30 -18.29
N ASP A 194 1.31 -2.98 -18.02
CA ASP A 194 1.34 -4.45 -17.86
C ASP A 194 0.44 -4.89 -16.69
N PHE A 195 0.61 -4.28 -15.51
CA PHE A 195 -0.16 -4.61 -14.31
C PHE A 195 -1.68 -4.47 -14.53
N PHE A 196 -2.13 -3.32 -15.04
CA PHE A 196 -3.55 -3.07 -15.26
C PHE A 196 -4.11 -3.90 -16.42
N SER A 197 -3.32 -4.24 -17.44
CA SER A 197 -3.77 -5.11 -18.53
C SER A 197 -4.16 -6.51 -18.02
N ARG A 198 -3.42 -7.05 -17.03
CA ARG A 198 -3.72 -8.33 -16.37
C ARG A 198 -4.98 -8.29 -15.51
N LEU A 199 -5.35 -7.10 -15.03
CA LEU A 199 -6.65 -6.83 -14.39
C LEU A 199 -7.79 -6.61 -15.41
N GLY A 200 -7.54 -6.77 -16.72
CA GLY A 200 -8.51 -6.51 -17.78
C GLY A 200 -8.77 -5.02 -18.03
N MET A 201 -7.92 -4.13 -17.52
CA MET A 201 -8.00 -2.69 -17.72
C MET A 201 -7.00 -2.24 -18.79
N SER A 202 -7.51 -1.90 -19.97
CA SER A 202 -6.74 -1.29 -21.05
C SER A 202 -7.06 0.21 -21.18
N LYS A 203 -6.20 0.95 -21.90
CA LYS A 203 -6.32 2.41 -22.16
C LYS A 203 -6.17 3.29 -20.90
N LEU A 204 -5.02 3.17 -20.25
CA LEU A 204 -4.66 4.06 -19.15
C LEU A 204 -4.39 5.49 -19.63
N ARG A 205 -4.69 6.46 -18.79
CA ARG A 205 -4.26 7.86 -18.92
C ARG A 205 -3.53 8.28 -17.66
N PHE A 206 -2.50 9.09 -17.82
CA PHE A 206 -1.66 9.57 -16.74
C PHE A 206 -1.82 11.07 -16.59
N LYS A 207 -2.01 11.54 -15.36
CA LYS A 207 -2.13 12.96 -15.03
C LYS A 207 -1.07 13.30 -13.99
N PRO A 208 -0.31 14.40 -14.14
CA PRO A 208 0.60 14.86 -13.10
C PRO A 208 -0.14 15.06 -11.77
N ALA A 209 0.49 14.61 -10.69
CA ALA A 209 -0.01 14.73 -9.33
C ALA A 209 1.11 15.21 -8.41
N TYR A 210 0.83 15.28 -7.11
CA TYR A 210 1.82 15.61 -6.10
C TYR A 210 1.76 14.58 -4.97
N ASN A 211 2.89 13.91 -4.73
CA ASN A 211 3.13 13.18 -3.48
C ASN A 211 4.46 13.67 -2.89
N PRO A 212 4.54 13.97 -1.57
CA PRO A 212 5.74 14.53 -0.95
C PRO A 212 7.04 13.74 -1.15
N TYR A 213 6.91 12.43 -1.40
CA TYR A 213 8.00 11.45 -1.43
C TYR A 213 8.30 10.90 -2.83
N THR A 214 7.82 11.54 -3.90
CA THR A 214 8.07 11.09 -5.27
C THR A 214 8.37 12.25 -6.21
N GLU A 215 9.26 12.03 -7.15
CA GLU A 215 9.52 12.95 -8.26
C GLU A 215 9.89 12.14 -9.51
N PRO A 216 9.15 12.24 -10.62
CA PRO A 216 7.82 12.86 -10.77
C PRO A 216 6.67 12.01 -10.19
N SER A 217 5.50 12.61 -9.95
CA SER A 217 4.27 11.90 -9.50
C SER A 217 3.17 11.93 -10.55
N MET A 218 2.37 10.87 -10.61
CA MET A 218 1.19 10.79 -11.48
C MET A 218 0.03 10.03 -10.84
N GLU A 219 -1.18 10.44 -11.20
CA GLU A 219 -2.42 9.69 -11.01
C GLU A 219 -2.77 8.95 -12.31
N ILE A 220 -3.40 7.79 -12.16
CA ILE A 220 -3.79 6.91 -13.27
C ILE A 220 -5.31 6.90 -13.38
N PHE A 221 -5.82 7.06 -14.59
CA PHE A 221 -7.25 7.03 -14.89
C PHE A 221 -7.52 6.03 -16.00
N ARG A 222 -8.64 5.33 -15.90
CA ARG A 222 -9.21 4.61 -17.04
C ARG A 222 -10.15 5.55 -17.78
N SER A 223 -9.90 5.74 -19.07
CA SER A 223 -10.87 6.41 -19.93
C SER A 223 -11.93 5.38 -20.33
N GLU A 224 -13.12 5.46 -19.75
CA GLU A 224 -14.30 4.98 -20.47
C GLU A 224 -14.44 5.91 -21.69
N GLN A 225 -14.37 5.38 -22.91
CA GLN A 225 -14.81 6.17 -24.04
C GLN A 225 -16.33 6.27 -23.96
N VAL A 226 -16.81 7.52 -24.04
CA VAL A 226 -18.18 7.91 -24.44
C VAL A 226 -18.54 7.21 -25.75
#